data_AF-A0A6G4AJW6-F1
#
_entry.id   AF-A0A6G4AJW6-F1
#
_cell.length_a   1.000
_cell.length_b   1.000
_cell.length_c   1.000
_cell.angle_alpha   90.00
_cell.angle_beta   90.00
_cell.angle_gamma   90.00
#
_symmetry.space_group_name_H-M   'P 1'
#
loop_
_entity.id
_entity.type
_entity.pdbx_description
1 polymer ?
#
loop_
_entity_poly.entity_id
_entity_poly.type
_entity_poly.pdbx_seq_one_letter_code
_entity_poly.pdbx_strand_id
1 'polypeptide(L)' 'MTRSQQAEITAVPAAETAWRAAIEHAAGCLTCRTPGAVCETGEQLLHAYEEATRKARAEELA' A
#
# COMPACT_ATOMS: atom_id res chain seq x y z
N MET A 1 -11.16 16.20 18.41
CA MET A 1 -10.54 15.34 17.39
C MET A 1 -10.74 13.91 17.84
N THR A 2 -11.61 13.17 17.17
CA THR A 2 -12.07 11.83 17.57
C THR A 2 -11.00 10.78 17.31
N ARG A 3 -10.91 9.81 18.23
CA ARG A 3 -9.97 8.66 18.28
C ARG A 3 -9.88 7.86 16.96
N SER A 4 -10.90 7.93 16.11
CA SER A 4 -10.94 7.27 14.80
C SER A 4 -9.93 7.81 13.77
N GLN A 5 -9.45 9.06 13.91
CA GLN A 5 -8.49 9.63 12.95
C GLN A 5 -7.04 9.15 13.20
N GLN A 6 -6.75 8.54 14.35
CA GLN A 6 -5.39 8.14 14.70
C GLN A 6 -4.98 6.82 14.01
N ALA A 7 -5.93 5.92 13.73
CA ALA A 7 -5.68 4.68 12.98
C ALA A 7 -5.35 4.95 11.49
N GLU A 8 -5.85 6.07 10.94
CA GLU A 8 -5.56 6.50 9.56
C GLU A 8 -4.17 7.14 9.42
N ILE A 9 -3.59 7.65 10.52
CA ILE A 9 -2.28 8.33 10.51
C ILE A 9 -1.14 7.34 10.78
N THR A 10 -1.44 6.08 11.15
CA THR A 10 -0.44 5.10 11.58
C THR A 10 -0.67 3.74 10.93
N ALA A 11 -0.96 3.71 9.63
CA ALA A 11 -0.69 2.49 8.87
C ALA A 11 0.79 2.17 9.09
N VAL A 12 1.08 1.02 9.71
CA VAL A 12 2.40 0.57 10.19
C VAL A 12 3.50 1.00 9.20
N PRO A 13 4.68 1.46 9.66
CA PRO A 13 5.73 2.01 8.78
C PRO A 13 6.04 1.16 7.53
N ALA A 14 5.88 -0.17 7.63
CA ALA A 14 5.98 -1.10 6.51
C ALA A 14 4.89 -0.91 5.44
N ALA A 15 3.62 -0.74 5.83
CA ALA A 15 2.50 -0.48 4.93
C ALA A 15 2.63 0.89 4.25
N GLU A 16 3.02 1.94 4.98
CA GLU A 16 3.27 3.26 4.37
C GLU A 16 4.41 3.21 3.34
N THR A 17 5.51 2.53 3.69
CA THR A 17 6.67 2.36 2.80
C THR A 17 6.27 1.59 1.53
N ALA A 18 5.53 0.49 1.68
CA ALA A 18 5.06 -0.32 0.55
C ALA A 18 4.10 0.48 -0.35
N TRP A 19 3.20 1.25 0.24
CA TRP A 19 2.28 2.12 -0.50
C TRP A 19 3.02 3.19 -1.30
N ARG A 20 4.01 3.85 -0.69
CA ARG A 20 4.83 4.85 -1.37
C ARG A 20 5.58 4.25 -2.56
N ALA A 21 6.18 3.07 -2.40
CA ALA A 21 6.85 2.37 -3.49
C ALA A 21 5.90 2.03 -4.65
N ALA A 22 4.67 1.62 -4.38
CA ALA A 22 3.66 1.36 -5.40
C ALA A 22 3.30 2.63 -6.20
N ILE A 23 3.11 3.77 -5.52
CA ILE A 23 2.82 5.06 -6.18
C ILE A 23 3.99 5.52 -7.04
N GLU A 24 5.21 5.49 -6.50
CA GLU A 24 6.42 5.90 -7.21
C GLU A 24 6.64 5.06 -8.47
N HIS A 25 6.41 3.74 -8.38
CA HIS A 25 6.46 2.86 -9.54
C HIS A 25 5.40 3.22 -10.58
N ALA A 26 4.13 3.38 -10.18
CA ALA A 26 3.04 3.70 -11.09
C ALA A 26 3.25 5.05 -11.80
N ALA A 27 3.85 6.04 -11.12
CA ALA A 27 4.21 7.31 -11.71
C ALA A 27 5.25 7.16 -12.84
N GLY A 28 6.23 6.26 -12.68
CA GLY A 28 7.30 6.02 -13.65
C GLY A 28 6.96 5.03 -14.77
N CYS A 29 6.10 4.04 -14.51
CA CYS A 29 5.88 2.90 -15.39
C CYS A 29 4.82 3.18 -16.48
N LEU A 30 5.20 3.05 -17.76
CA LEU A 30 4.26 3.22 -18.88
C LEU A 30 3.14 2.18 -18.87
N THR A 31 3.44 0.94 -18.49
CA THR A 31 2.46 -0.14 -18.38
C THR A 31 1.39 0.21 -17.35
N CYS A 32 1.77 0.68 -16.16
CA CYS A 32 0.81 1.14 -15.15
C CYS A 32 -0.04 2.34 -15.60
N ARG A 33 0.48 3.19 -16.50
CA ARG A 33 -0.27 4.32 -17.06
C ARG A 33 -1.20 3.93 -18.21
N THR A 34 -1.08 2.71 -18.73
CA THR A 34 -1.87 2.23 -19.87
C THR A 34 -3.13 1.51 -19.35
N PRO A 35 -4.35 2.02 -19.60
CA PRO A 35 -5.57 1.35 -19.17
C PRO A 35 -5.66 -0.07 -19.72
N GLY A 36 -5.99 -1.03 -18.86
CA GLY A 36 -6.12 -2.44 -19.22
C GLY A 36 -4.79 -3.21 -19.37
N ALA A 37 -3.64 -2.55 -19.24
CA ALA A 37 -2.36 -3.22 -19.17
C ALA A 37 -2.09 -3.71 -17.74
N VAL A 38 -1.56 -4.92 -17.62
CA VAL A 38 -1.14 -5.51 -16.35
C VAL A 38 0.36 -5.33 -16.18
N CYS A 39 0.78 -4.83 -15.02
CA CYS A 39 2.19 -4.68 -14.67
C CYS A 39 2.51 -5.57 -13.47
N GLU A 40 3.29 -6.62 -13.70
CA GLU A 40 3.67 -7.59 -12.67
C GLU A 40 4.36 -6.92 -11.46
N THR A 41 5.27 -5.98 -11.70
CA THR A 41 5.94 -5.23 -10.63
C THR A 41 4.94 -4.40 -9.82
N GLY A 42 3.99 -3.75 -10.50
CA GLY A 42 2.92 -3.00 -9.84
C GLY A 42 2.03 -3.91 -8.97
N GLU A 43 1.68 -5.10 -9.47
CA GLU A 43 0.90 -6.08 -8.72
C GLU A 43 1.66 -6.58 -7.48
N GLN A 44 2.95 -6.88 -7.60
CA GLN A 44 3.79 -7.29 -6.47
C GLN A 44 3.88 -6.20 -5.39
N LEU A 45 4.01 -4.93 -5.80
CA LEU A 45 4.07 -3.79 -4.87
C LEU A 45 2.73 -3.58 -4.15
N LEU A 46 1.61 -3.71 -4.87
CA LEU A 46 0.27 -3.65 -4.26
C LEU A 46 0.06 -4.80 -3.28
N HIS A 47 0.47 -6.02 -3.66
CA HIS A 47 0.36 -7.18 -2.79
C HIS A 47 1.15 -7.00 -1.48
N ALA A 48 2.38 -6.46 -1.57
CA ALA A 48 3.19 -6.16 -0.39
C ALA A 48 2.51 -5.15 0.54
N TYR A 49 1.88 -4.11 -0.01
CA TYR A 49 1.09 -3.15 0.77
C TYR A 49 -0.12 -3.82 1.45
N GLU A 50 -0.87 -4.64 0.72
CA GLU A 50 -2.03 -5.36 1.27
C GLU A 50 -1.62 -6.31 2.40
N GLU A 51 -0.51 -7.05 2.23
CA GLU A 51 0.04 -7.91 3.27
C GLU A 51 0.46 -7.13 4.52
N ALA A 52 1.19 -6.03 4.34
CA ALA A 52 1.60 -5.18 5.45
C ALA A 52 0.40 -4.61 6.20
N THR A 53 -0.65 -4.22 5.47
CA THR A 53 -1.90 -3.72 6.05
C THR A 53 -2.65 -4.82 6.80
N ARG A 54 -2.73 -6.04 6.24
CA ARG A 54 -3.34 -7.19 6.93
C ARG A 54 -2.60 -7.52 8.23
N LYS A 55 -1.26 -7.53 8.22
CA LYS A 55 -0.44 -7.77 9.41
C LYS A 55 -0.65 -6.70 10.47
N ALA A 56 -0.57 -5.42 10.08
CA ALA A 56 -0.83 -4.29 10.96
C ALA A 56 -2.18 -4.40 11.68
N ARG A 57 -3.24 -4.76 10.94
CA ARG A 57 -4.57 -4.92 11.49
C ARG A 57 -4.70 -6.14 12.39
N ALA A 58 -4.01 -7.23 12.07
CA ALA A 58 -3.98 -8.42 12.92
C ALA A 58 -3.29 -8.13 14.26
N GLU A 59 -2.20 -7.34 14.24
CA GLU A 59 -1.48 -6.90 15.44
C GLU A 59 -2.29 -5.93 16.30
N GLU A 60 -3.11 -5.05 15.69
CA GLU A 60 -4.01 -4.16 16.43
C GLU A 60 -5.13 -4.90 17.16
N LEU A 61 -5.55 -6.06 16.63
CA LEU A 61 -6.65 -6.87 17.16
C LEU A 61 -6.19 -7.99 18.12
N ALA A 62 -4.87 -8.17 18.31
CA ALA A 62 -4.27 -9.18 19.18
C ALA A 62 -4.04 -8.65 20.60
#